data_AF-A0A258M4A5-F1
#
_entry.id   AF-A0A258M4A5-F1
#
_cell.length_a   1.000
_cell.length_b   1.000
_cell.length_c   1.000
_cell.angle_alpha   90.00
_cell.angle_beta   90.00
_cell.angle_gamma   90.00
#
_symmetry.space_group_name_H-M   'P 1'
#
loop_
_entity.id
_entity.type
_entity.pdbx_description
1 polymer ?
#
loop_
_entity_poly.entity_id
_entity_poly.type
_entity_poly.pdbx_seq_one_letter_code
_entity_poly.pdbx_strand_id
1 'polypeptide(L)'
;MIVKLWIWKRNRNLRPKSNLNSATGLKGMNVRQISMGMTGGSFNTKEFFHHQSDLVIRNLRRIALVLGYILPLVSLVLAIGQDQVAWVFVAFVIQFSGLIAERFLFFADANHPQNLYYQRIS
;
A
#
# COMPACT_ATOMS: atom_id res chain seq x y z
N MET A 1 13.87 8.74 -2.20
CA MET A 1 12.72 9.60 -1.84
C MET A 1 11.96 10.16 -3.05
N ILE A 2 12.59 10.95 -3.94
CA ILE A 2 11.89 11.63 -5.06
C ILE A 2 11.14 10.65 -5.99
N VAL A 3 11.84 9.61 -6.45
CA VAL A 3 11.24 8.55 -7.28
C VAL A 3 10.05 7.90 -6.58
N LYS A 4 10.14 7.68 -5.26
CA LYS A 4 9.06 7.07 -4.48
C LYS A 4 7.81 7.94 -4.42
N LEU A 5 7.99 9.24 -4.18
CA LEU A 5 6.90 10.22 -4.20
C LEU A 5 6.25 10.28 -5.59
N TRP A 6 7.04 10.24 -6.66
CA TRP A 6 6.53 10.19 -8.03
C TRP A 6 5.72 8.91 -8.30
N ILE A 7 6.23 7.74 -7.91
CA ILE A 7 5.51 6.46 -8.05
C ILE A 7 4.18 6.51 -7.32
N TRP A 8 4.13 7.00 -6.08
CA TRP A 8 2.86 7.10 -5.35
C TRP A 8 1.89 8.08 -5.99
N LYS A 9 2.37 9.22 -6.50
CA LYS A 9 1.52 10.16 -7.26
C LYS A 9 0.97 9.51 -8.53
N ARG A 10 1.79 8.78 -9.28
CA ARG A 10 1.38 8.02 -10.47
C ARG A 10 0.34 6.97 -10.11
N ASN A 11 0.60 6.16 -9.09
CA ASN A 11 -0.24 5.02 -8.71
C ASN A 11 -1.65 5.45 -8.30
N ARG A 12 -1.79 6.62 -7.66
CA ARG A 12 -3.11 7.20 -7.32
C ARG A 12 -3.99 7.47 -8.54
N ASN A 13 -3.41 7.67 -9.70
CA ASN A 13 -4.13 7.98 -10.94
C ASN A 13 -4.34 6.74 -11.83
N LEU A 14 -3.88 5.56 -11.40
CA LEU A 14 -4.06 4.34 -12.17
C LEU A 14 -5.53 3.92 -12.16
N ARG A 15 -6.03 3.54 -13.34
CA ARG A 15 -7.37 2.96 -13.50
C ARG A 15 -7.26 1.43 -13.51
N PRO A 16 -8.15 0.70 -12.81
CA PRO A 16 -8.22 -0.75 -12.91
C PRO A 16 -8.43 -1.20 -14.36
N LYS A 17 -7.73 -2.25 -14.78
CA LYS A 17 -7.91 -2.85 -16.12
C LYS A 17 -9.22 -3.61 -16.26
N SER A 18 -9.69 -4.22 -15.17
CA SER A 18 -10.95 -4.97 -15.11
C SER A 18 -12.01 -4.17 -14.34
N ASN A 19 -13.24 -4.22 -14.82
CA ASN A 19 -14.44 -3.68 -14.20
C ASN A 19 -15.60 -4.70 -14.32
N LEU A 20 -16.75 -4.40 -13.70
CA LEU A 20 -17.91 -5.31 -13.72
C LEU A 20 -18.37 -5.67 -15.15
N ASN A 21 -18.34 -4.69 -16.06
CA ASN A 21 -18.68 -4.89 -17.47
C ASN A 21 -17.73 -5.86 -18.18
N SER A 22 -16.42 -5.65 -18.04
CA SER A 22 -15.42 -6.52 -18.67
C SER A 22 -15.43 -7.92 -18.06
N ALA A 23 -15.76 -8.05 -16.77
CA ALA A 23 -15.86 -9.34 -16.08
C ALA A 23 -17.10 -10.14 -16.50
N THR A 24 -18.20 -9.47 -16.86
CA THR A 24 -19.47 -10.10 -17.29
C THR A 24 -19.63 -10.17 -18.81
N GLY A 25 -18.79 -9.49 -19.58
CA GLY A 25 -18.90 -9.37 -21.04
C GLY A 25 -19.98 -8.40 -21.52
N LEU A 26 -20.66 -7.69 -20.61
CA LEU A 26 -21.73 -6.74 -20.94
C LEU A 26 -21.15 -5.42 -21.47
N LYS A 27 -21.46 -5.07 -22.73
CA LYS A 27 -21.00 -3.83 -23.37
C LYS A 27 -22.03 -2.70 -23.21
N GLY A 28 -21.58 -1.49 -22.90
CA GLY A 28 -22.39 -0.26 -22.93
C GLY A 28 -23.41 -0.08 -21.80
N MET A 29 -23.61 -1.06 -20.92
CA MET A 29 -24.52 -0.96 -19.77
C MET A 29 -23.80 -0.48 -18.51
N ASN A 30 -24.48 0.20 -17.59
CA ASN A 30 -23.92 0.51 -16.27
C ASN A 30 -24.19 -0.67 -15.32
N VAL A 31 -23.27 -1.65 -15.27
CA VAL A 31 -23.43 -2.83 -14.42
C VAL A 31 -23.06 -2.47 -12.98
N ARG A 32 -24.01 -2.62 -12.07
CA ARG A 32 -23.79 -2.49 -10.63
C ARG A 32 -24.12 -3.78 -9.92
N GLN A 33 -23.35 -4.07 -8.88
CA GLN A 33 -23.66 -5.16 -7.99
C GLN A 33 -24.86 -4.80 -7.09
N ILE A 34 -25.86 -5.68 -7.03
CA ILE A 34 -27.05 -5.52 -6.17
C ILE A 34 -26.98 -6.38 -4.90
N SER A 35 -26.33 -7.53 -4.98
CA SER A 35 -26.13 -8.48 -3.88
C SER A 35 -24.93 -9.37 -4.17
N MET A 36 -24.28 -9.90 -3.12
CA MET A 36 -23.25 -10.94 -3.24
C MET A 36 -23.85 -12.36 -3.29
N GLY A 37 -25.16 -12.50 -3.04
CA GLY A 37 -25.83 -13.80 -2.90
C GLY A 37 -25.59 -14.47 -1.54
N MET A 38 -25.16 -13.69 -0.54
CA MET A 38 -24.82 -14.15 0.81
C MET A 38 -25.08 -13.04 1.83
N THR A 39 -25.54 -13.41 3.02
CA THR A 39 -25.89 -12.47 4.10
C THR A 39 -24.74 -12.27 5.10
N GLY A 40 -23.84 -13.25 5.25
CA GLY A 40 -22.66 -13.18 6.12
C GLY A 40 -21.37 -12.89 5.35
N GLY A 41 -20.23 -12.82 6.06
CA GLY A 41 -18.91 -12.77 5.42
C GLY A 41 -18.49 -14.11 4.81
N SER A 42 -17.67 -14.08 3.77
CA SER A 42 -17.01 -15.24 3.17
C SER A 42 -15.50 -15.17 3.35
N PHE A 43 -14.82 -16.25 2.94
CA PHE A 43 -13.37 -16.26 2.78
C PHE A 43 -12.88 -15.06 1.95
N ASN A 44 -13.54 -14.76 0.83
CA ASN A 44 -13.13 -13.70 -0.09
C ASN A 44 -13.29 -12.29 0.52
N THR A 45 -14.31 -12.07 1.36
CA THR A 45 -14.48 -10.78 2.07
C THR A 45 -13.46 -10.54 3.18
N LYS A 46 -12.68 -11.57 3.55
CA LYS A 46 -11.62 -11.48 4.56
C LYS A 46 -10.26 -11.44 3.88
N GLU A 47 -9.94 -12.45 3.07
CA GLU A 47 -8.58 -12.66 2.56
C GLU A 47 -8.08 -11.52 1.65
N PHE A 48 -8.97 -10.93 0.85
CA PHE A 48 -8.59 -9.91 -0.14
C PHE A 48 -8.63 -8.46 0.40
N PHE A 49 -8.71 -8.30 1.72
CA PHE A 49 -8.72 -7.00 2.38
C PHE A 49 -7.63 -6.90 3.45
N HIS A 50 -6.97 -5.75 3.52
CA HIS A 50 -5.91 -5.49 4.51
C HIS A 50 -6.45 -5.10 5.91
N HIS A 51 -7.77 -4.95 6.08
CA HIS A 51 -8.46 -4.61 7.35
C HIS A 51 -7.94 -3.38 8.13
N GLN A 52 -7.14 -2.51 7.51
CA GLN A 52 -6.63 -1.28 8.13
C GLN A 52 -7.45 -0.07 7.71
N SER A 53 -7.54 0.93 8.60
CA SER A 53 -8.20 2.20 8.30
C SER A 53 -7.33 3.11 7.42
N ASP A 54 -7.97 4.04 6.72
CA ASP A 54 -7.27 5.03 5.89
C ASP A 54 -6.28 5.89 6.70
N LEU A 55 -6.58 6.12 7.99
CA LEU A 55 -5.68 6.82 8.90
C LEU A 55 -4.37 6.04 9.10
N VAL A 56 -4.47 4.73 9.33
CA VAL A 56 -3.31 3.85 9.49
C VAL A 56 -2.48 3.85 8.20
N ILE A 57 -3.11 3.67 7.04
CA ILE A 57 -2.42 3.68 5.75
C ILE A 57 -1.72 5.03 5.48
N ARG A 58 -2.38 6.15 5.79
CA ARG A 58 -1.80 7.50 5.64
C ARG A 58 -0.58 7.69 6.54
N ASN A 59 -0.66 7.26 7.79
CA ASN A 59 0.45 7.36 8.74
C ASN A 59 1.60 6.43 8.36
N LEU A 60 1.31 5.21 7.94
CA LEU A 60 2.32 4.25 7.51
C LEU A 60 3.09 4.75 6.28
N ARG A 61 2.43 5.48 5.36
CA ARG A 61 3.08 6.15 4.23
C ARG A 61 4.09 7.21 4.68
N ARG A 62 3.78 7.95 5.74
CA ARG A 62 4.73 8.92 6.35
C ARG A 62 5.88 8.19 7.04
N ILE A 63 5.59 7.16 7.82
CA ILE A 63 6.58 6.33 8.52
C ILE A 63 7.56 5.71 7.51
N ALA A 64 7.07 5.14 6.42
CA ALA A 64 7.91 4.56 5.36
C ALA A 64 8.83 5.61 4.70
N LEU A 65 8.36 6.85 4.49
CA LEU A 65 9.22 7.92 3.98
C LEU A 65 10.29 8.34 4.98
N VAL A 66 9.90 8.54 6.24
CA VAL A 66 10.79 9.03 7.27
C VAL A 66 11.84 7.99 7.62
N LEU A 67 11.43 6.77 7.96
CA LEU A 67 12.34 5.68 8.32
C LEU A 67 13.08 5.11 7.11
N GLY A 68 12.45 5.00 5.94
CA GLY A 68 13.08 4.38 4.77
C GLY A 68 14.07 5.28 4.04
N TYR A 69 13.99 6.61 4.23
CA TYR A 69 14.78 7.55 3.43
C TYR A 69 15.33 8.73 4.23
N ILE A 70 14.51 9.45 5.01
CA ILE A 70 14.95 10.72 5.64
C ILE A 70 15.91 10.45 6.79
N LEU A 71 15.50 9.64 7.78
CA LEU A 71 16.32 9.38 8.96
C LEU A 71 17.63 8.65 8.63
N PRO A 72 17.66 7.60 7.77
CA PRO A 72 18.92 6.98 7.38
C PRO A 72 19.87 7.97 6.70
N LEU A 73 19.36 8.86 5.85
CA LEU A 73 20.18 9.88 5.20
C LEU A 73 20.78 10.87 6.20
N VAL A 74 19.98 11.34 7.16
CA VAL A 74 20.47 12.20 8.24
C VAL A 74 21.53 11.48 9.08
N SER A 75 21.28 10.21 9.46
CA SER A 75 22.24 9.41 10.21
C SER A 75 23.56 9.23 9.46
N LEU A 76 23.53 9.00 8.14
CA LEU A 76 24.74 8.88 7.32
C LEU A 76 25.49 10.22 7.20
N VAL A 77 24.78 11.35 7.08
CA VAL A 77 25.41 12.68 7.04
C VAL A 77 26.10 13.00 8.37
N LEU A 78 25.48 12.66 9.50
CA LEU A 78 26.08 12.86 10.83
C LEU A 78 27.28 11.95 11.09
N ALA A 79 27.35 10.81 10.39
CA ALA A 79 28.48 9.87 10.47
C ALA A 79 29.70 10.31 9.65
N ILE A 80 29.58 11.35 8.80
CA ILE A 80 30.72 11.85 8.02
C ILE A 80 31.81 12.36 8.96
N GLY A 81 33.04 11.83 8.79
CA GLY A 81 34.18 12.16 9.65
C GLY A 81 34.20 11.42 10.98
N GLN A 82 33.28 10.47 11.21
CA GLN A 82 33.32 9.55 12.34
C GLN A 82 33.63 8.13 11.87
N ASP A 83 34.71 7.53 12.37
CA ASP A 83 35.07 6.12 12.10
C ASP A 83 34.26 5.12 12.96
N GLN A 84 32.96 5.36 13.09
CA GLN A 84 32.08 4.53 13.91
C GLN A 84 31.09 3.75 13.04
N VAL A 85 31.41 2.47 12.81
CA VAL A 85 30.54 1.50 12.13
C VAL A 85 29.15 1.40 12.77
N ALA A 86 29.03 1.73 14.07
CA ALA A 86 27.77 1.76 14.79
C ALA A 86 26.71 2.66 14.12
N TRP A 87 27.08 3.82 13.58
CA TRP A 87 26.14 4.73 12.92
C TRP A 87 25.58 4.15 11.62
N VAL A 88 26.41 3.43 10.86
CA VAL A 88 25.99 2.74 9.64
C VAL A 88 25.00 1.62 9.98
N PHE A 89 25.27 0.85 11.04
CA PHE A 89 24.36 -0.21 11.50
C PHE A 89 23.01 0.36 11.97
N VAL A 90 23.01 1.47 12.72
CA VAL A 90 21.77 2.15 13.12
C VAL A 90 20.99 2.65 11.91
N ALA A 91 21.66 3.29 10.94
CA ALA A 91 21.03 3.75 9.70
C ALA A 91 20.40 2.58 8.92
N PHE A 92 21.08 1.43 8.87
CA PHE A 92 20.56 0.21 8.25
C PHE A 92 19.30 -0.30 8.93
N VAL A 93 19.27 -0.43 10.26
CA VAL A 93 18.09 -0.93 11.00
C VAL A 93 16.89 0.00 10.82
N ILE A 94 17.11 1.32 10.87
CA ILE A 94 16.07 2.33 10.64
C ILE A 94 15.53 2.19 9.22
N GLN A 95 16.42 2.11 8.22
CA GLN A 95 16.04 1.97 6.82
C GLN A 95 15.23 0.69 6.59
N PHE A 96 15.72 -0.44 7.11
CA PHE A 96 15.09 -1.74 6.95
C PHE A 96 13.66 -1.75 7.52
N SER A 97 13.47 -1.15 8.69
CA SER A 97 12.14 -0.99 9.30
C SER A 97 11.20 -0.17 8.41
N GLY A 98 11.70 0.92 7.81
CA GLY A 98 10.95 1.72 6.84
C GLY A 98 10.58 0.95 5.57
N LEU A 99 11.48 0.10 5.07
CA LEU A 99 11.24 -0.74 3.89
C LEU A 99 10.22 -1.85 4.15
N ILE A 100 10.17 -2.42 5.36
CA ILE A 100 9.10 -3.35 5.74
C ILE A 100 7.74 -2.64 5.68
N ALA A 101 7.64 -1.44 6.24
CA ALA A 101 6.42 -0.63 6.17
C ALA A 101 6.02 -0.33 4.71
N GLU A 102 7.01 -0.03 3.85
CA GLU A 102 6.79 0.16 2.41
C GLU A 102 6.26 -1.11 1.72
N ARG A 103 6.78 -2.28 2.11
CA ARG A 103 6.33 -3.58 1.59
C ARG A 103 4.89 -3.86 1.98
N PHE A 104 4.52 -3.57 3.22
CA PHE A 104 3.12 -3.67 3.65
C PHE A 104 2.20 -2.73 2.86
N LEU A 105 2.61 -1.47 2.64
CA LEU A 105 1.84 -0.51 1.84
C LEU A 105 1.61 -0.98 0.40
N PHE A 106 2.55 -1.70 -0.20
CA PHE A 106 2.36 -2.29 -1.52
C PHE A 106 1.20 -3.29 -1.55
N PHE A 107 1.10 -4.15 -0.52
CA PHE A 107 -0.01 -5.10 -0.41
C PHE A 107 -1.32 -4.39 -0.05
N ALA A 108 -1.27 -3.37 0.81
CA ALA A 108 -2.46 -2.64 1.22
C ALA A 108 -3.06 -1.77 0.08
N ASP A 109 -2.21 -1.14 -0.74
CA ASP A 109 -2.65 -0.35 -1.90
C ASP A 109 -3.08 -1.26 -3.09
N ALA A 110 -2.84 -2.58 -3.04
CA ALA A 110 -3.23 -3.51 -4.09
C ALA A 110 -4.73 -3.82 -4.04
N ASN A 111 -5.46 -3.47 -5.11
CA ASN A 111 -6.86 -3.84 -5.28
C ASN A 111 -6.96 -5.16 -6.05
N HIS A 112 -7.45 -6.20 -5.38
CA HIS A 112 -7.69 -7.50 -6.01
C HIS A 112 -8.93 -7.44 -6.91
N PRO A 113 -8.94 -8.05 -8.11
CA PRO A 113 -10.13 -8.06 -8.98
C PRO A 113 -11.38 -8.64 -8.31
N GLN A 114 -11.21 -9.53 -7.34
CA GLN A 114 -12.33 -10.06 -6.56
C GLN A 114 -13.07 -8.98 -5.76
N ASN A 115 -12.42 -7.86 -5.41
CA ASN A 115 -13.04 -6.76 -4.67
C ASN A 115 -14.06 -6.00 -5.53
N LEU A 116 -14.12 -6.26 -6.85
CA LEU A 116 -15.19 -5.78 -7.72
C LEU A 116 -16.53 -6.48 -7.43
N TYR A 117 -16.49 -7.73 -6.96
CA TYR A 117 -17.67 -8.55 -6.63
C TYR A 117 -17.84 -8.74 -5.12
N TYR A 118 -16.77 -8.84 -4.34
CA TYR A 118 -16.87 -8.95 -2.88
C TYR A 118 -16.57 -7.59 -2.28
N GLN A 119 -17.62 -6.86 -1.90
CA GLN A 119 -17.48 -5.56 -1.25
C GLN A 119 -17.30 -5.74 0.25
N ARG A 120 -16.62 -4.79 0.91
CA ARG A 120 -16.54 -4.80 2.38
C ARG A 120 -17.95 -4.71 2.95
N ILE A 121 -18.33 -5.73 3.72
CA ILE A 121 -19.50 -5.66 4.60
C ILE A 121 -19.05 -4.85 5.81
N SER A 122 -19.57 -3.64 5.96
CA SER A 122 -19.35 -2.77 7.11
C SER A 122 -20.25 -3.15 8.27
#